data_AF-A0A921ITD3-F1
#
_entry.id   AF-A0A921ITD3-F1
#
_cell.length_a   1.000
_cell.length_b   1.000
_cell.length_c   1.000
_cell.angle_alpha   90.00
_cell.angle_beta   90.00
_cell.angle_gamma   90.00
#
_symmetry.space_group_name_H-M   'P 1'
#
loop_
_entity.id
_entity.type
_entity.pdbx_description
1 polymer ?
#
loop_
_entity_poly.entity_id
_entity_poly.type
_entity_poly.pdbx_seq_one_letter_code
_entity_poly.pdbx_strand_id
1 'polypeptide(L)'
;MTYTASHTSPLGEVLLSSDGSALTGLWFAGQKYFAAGLAEDVCERSDLPVFEAVHAWLDAYFAGEEPGPLPPAAFAGTPFQHMVWEELLRIPYGETCTYGDLARRIGERRGSPTSARAVGAAVGRNPVSVIVPCHRVLGASGALIGYAGGVWRKRALLELEQRGISIAEAAERPGTCGMGAGRLLLERATELYGVTELSVNEQNPHAVGFYEHMGFSTYSRTETDTQGDPFPLLYMRRA
;
A
#
# COMPACT_ATOMS: atom_id res chain seq x y z
N MET A 1 4.83 1.83 29.95
CA MET A 1 4.53 3.08 29.20
C MET A 1 4.67 2.74 27.73
N THR A 2 3.72 3.15 26.90
CA THR A 2 3.85 3.05 25.44
C THR A 2 4.03 4.45 24.88
N TYR A 3 4.97 4.63 23.98
CA TYR A 3 5.21 5.90 23.30
C TYR A 3 4.72 5.83 21.86
N THR A 4 4.28 6.96 21.31
CA THR A 4 3.85 7.06 19.91
C THR A 4 4.46 8.27 19.22
N ALA A 5 4.69 8.13 17.91
CA ALA A 5 5.12 9.19 17.02
C ALA A 5 4.45 9.01 15.64
N SER A 6 4.40 10.07 14.84
CA SER A 6 3.87 10.04 13.48
C SER A 6 4.99 10.25 12.47
N HIS A 7 4.91 9.57 11.33
CA HIS A 7 5.81 9.73 10.19
C HIS A 7 4.97 9.99 8.92
N THR A 8 5.18 11.14 8.30
CA THR A 8 4.61 11.46 7.00
C THR A 8 5.37 10.70 5.91
N SER A 9 4.69 9.81 5.20
CA SER A 9 5.26 9.11 4.04
C SER A 9 4.56 9.50 2.74
N PRO A 10 5.17 9.26 1.56
CA PRO A 10 4.50 9.41 0.26
C PRO A 10 3.25 8.52 0.08
N LEU A 11 3.02 7.55 0.97
CA LEU A 11 1.82 6.70 1.00
C LEU A 11 0.83 7.11 2.11
N GLY A 12 0.98 8.33 2.63
CA GLY A 12 0.19 8.93 3.71
C GLY A 12 0.79 8.70 5.09
N GLU A 13 0.10 9.23 6.10
CA GLU A 13 0.54 9.17 7.50
C GLU A 13 0.73 7.74 8.03
N VAL A 14 1.80 7.57 8.79
CA VAL A 14 2.19 6.34 9.47
C VAL A 14 2.27 6.60 10.97
N LEU A 15 1.51 5.84 11.76
CA LEU A 15 1.63 5.79 13.22
C LEU A 15 2.73 4.81 13.61
N LEU A 16 3.66 5.26 14.44
CA LEU A 16 4.70 4.47 15.09
C LEU A 16 4.36 4.28 16.58
N SER A 17 4.68 3.12 17.15
CA SER A 17 4.65 2.91 18.60
C SER A 17 5.91 2.23 19.12
N SER A 18 6.28 2.50 20.37
CA SER A 18 7.46 1.94 21.02
C SER A 18 7.24 1.68 22.52
N ASP A 19 8.01 0.75 23.10
CA ASP A 19 8.15 0.58 24.55
C ASP A 19 9.17 1.55 25.20
N GLY A 20 9.82 2.39 24.39
CA GLY A 20 10.89 3.30 24.78
C GLY A 20 12.28 2.87 24.29
N SER A 21 12.43 1.62 23.84
CA SER A 21 13.69 1.01 23.40
C SER A 21 13.60 0.35 22.02
N ALA A 22 12.45 -0.22 21.68
CA ALA A 22 12.19 -0.93 20.44
C ALA A 22 10.84 -0.52 19.83
N LEU A 23 10.74 -0.60 18.50
CA LEU A 23 9.52 -0.37 17.75
C LEU A 23 8.54 -1.54 18.00
N THR A 24 7.38 -1.23 18.57
CA THR A 24 6.32 -2.18 18.89
C THR A 24 5.24 -2.25 17.80
N GLY A 25 5.19 -1.24 16.91
CA GLY A 25 4.29 -1.24 15.76
C GLY A 25 4.46 -0.06 14.81
N LEU A 26 3.99 -0.25 13.58
CA LEU A 26 4.02 0.67 12.45
C LEU A 26 2.78 0.41 11.57
N TRP A 27 1.87 1.37 11.51
CA TRP A 27 0.60 1.26 10.79
C TRP A 27 0.34 2.49 9.92
N PHE A 28 -0.03 2.29 8.65
CA PHE A 28 -0.61 3.37 7.86
C PHE A 28 -1.97 3.80 8.41
N ALA A 29 -2.24 5.11 8.43
CA ALA A 29 -3.55 5.65 8.73
C ALA A 29 -4.63 5.01 7.85
N GLY A 30 -5.74 4.60 8.50
CA GLY A 30 -6.87 3.93 7.86
C GLY A 30 -6.65 2.45 7.48
N GLN A 31 -5.55 1.80 7.90
CA GLN A 31 -5.35 0.38 7.59
C GLN A 31 -6.27 -0.55 8.40
N LYS A 32 -6.57 -1.75 7.85
CA LYS A 32 -7.58 -2.69 8.40
C LYS A 32 -7.40 -3.06 9.88
N TYR A 33 -6.17 -3.06 10.38
CA TYR A 33 -5.83 -3.32 11.79
C TYR A 33 -4.98 -2.18 12.36
N PHE A 34 -5.33 -0.93 12.05
CA PHE A 34 -4.67 0.27 12.56
C PHE A 34 -4.64 0.27 14.09
N ALA A 35 -3.48 0.58 14.67
CA ALA A 35 -3.22 0.60 16.12
C ALA A 35 -3.62 -0.70 16.88
N ALA A 36 -3.77 -1.84 16.19
CA ALA A 36 -4.23 -3.07 16.83
C ALA A 36 -3.16 -3.62 17.78
N GLY A 37 -3.48 -3.65 19.09
CA GLY A 37 -2.56 -4.04 20.16
C GLY A 37 -1.80 -2.87 20.79
N LEU A 38 -2.06 -1.63 20.38
CA LEU A 38 -1.61 -0.45 21.10
C LEU A 38 -2.26 -0.39 22.49
N ALA A 39 -1.49 0.06 23.50
CA ALA A 39 -2.02 0.25 24.86
C ALA A 39 -3.01 1.42 24.92
N GLU A 40 -3.87 1.45 25.95
CA GLU A 40 -4.75 2.59 26.22
C GLU A 40 -3.98 3.80 26.77
N ASP A 41 -2.95 3.54 27.58
CA ASP A 41 -2.04 4.56 28.13
C ASP A 41 -0.84 4.76 27.18
N VAL A 42 -0.96 5.78 26.32
CA VAL A 42 0.04 6.20 25.34
C VAL A 42 0.51 7.63 25.58
N CYS A 43 1.81 7.84 25.42
CA CYS A 43 2.44 9.15 25.50
C CYS A 43 3.01 9.51 24.12
N GLU A 44 2.50 10.58 23.52
CA GLU A 44 3.09 11.12 22.29
C GLU A 44 4.47 11.68 22.60
N ARG A 45 5.50 11.12 21.95
CA ARG A 45 6.90 11.44 22.21
C ARG A 45 7.77 11.04 21.01
N SER A 46 8.13 12.01 20.17
CA SER A 46 8.93 11.79 18.95
C SER A 46 10.45 11.78 19.17
N ASP A 47 10.97 12.36 20.26
CA ASP A 47 12.40 12.52 20.58
C ASP A 47 13.07 11.24 21.15
N LEU A 48 12.61 10.05 20.75
CA LEU A 48 13.20 8.79 21.18
C LEU A 48 14.21 8.29 20.13
N PRO A 49 15.42 7.82 20.52
CA PRO A 49 16.42 7.32 19.57
C PRO A 49 15.93 6.19 18.66
N VAL A 50 14.96 5.39 19.13
CA VAL A 50 14.31 4.36 18.32
C VAL A 50 13.41 4.96 17.23
N PHE A 51 12.71 6.06 17.49
CA PHE A 51 11.93 6.75 16.45
C PHE A 51 12.83 7.48 15.47
N GLU A 52 13.92 8.12 15.92
CA GLU A 52 14.94 8.69 15.02
C GLU A 52 15.49 7.64 14.04
N ALA A 53 15.86 6.45 14.54
CA ALA A 53 16.32 5.34 13.71
C ALA A 53 15.24 4.83 12.74
N VAL A 54 13.97 4.78 13.17
CA VAL A 54 12.84 4.35 12.33
C VAL A 54 12.51 5.37 11.25
N HIS A 55 12.53 6.67 11.57
CA HIS A 55 12.36 7.74 10.60
C HIS A 55 13.45 7.68 9.53
N ALA A 56 14.73 7.69 9.93
CA ALA A 56 15.85 7.61 8.99
C ALA A 56 15.80 6.34 8.10
N TRP A 57 15.37 5.20 8.65
CA TRP A 57 15.17 3.97 7.88
C TRP A 57 14.04 4.09 6.86
N LEU A 58 12.90 4.68 7.26
CA LEU A 58 11.75 4.90 6.39
C LEU A 58 12.01 5.95 5.32
N ASP A 59 12.71 7.04 5.65
CA ASP A 59 13.11 8.09 4.72
C ASP A 59 13.99 7.50 3.60
N ALA A 60 15.05 6.76 3.95
CA ALA A 60 15.92 6.09 2.99
C ALA A 60 15.14 5.06 2.13
N TYR A 61 14.28 4.26 2.76
CA TYR A 61 13.44 3.29 2.04
C TYR A 61 12.50 3.98 1.05
N PHE A 62 11.79 5.04 1.45
CA PHE A 62 10.88 5.78 0.56
C PHE A 62 11.61 6.63 -0.48
N ALA A 63 12.88 6.99 -0.24
CA ALA A 63 13.80 7.54 -1.24
C ALA A 63 14.28 6.51 -2.27
N GLY A 64 13.96 5.22 -2.09
CA GLY A 64 14.39 4.14 -3.00
C GLY A 64 15.85 3.75 -2.85
N GLU A 65 16.50 4.24 -1.80
CA GLU A 65 17.85 3.86 -1.38
C GLU A 65 17.83 2.48 -0.70
N GLU A 66 18.98 1.83 -0.57
CA GLU A 66 19.07 0.63 0.28
C GLU A 66 19.04 1.08 1.75
N PRO A 67 17.94 0.82 2.50
CA PRO A 67 17.85 1.29 3.86
C PRO A 67 18.81 0.47 4.73
N GLY A 68 19.42 1.13 5.72
CA GLY A 68 20.42 0.51 6.60
C GLY A 68 19.87 -0.60 7.50
N PRO A 69 20.65 -1.02 8.52
CA PRO A 69 20.23 -2.03 9.48
C PRO A 69 18.83 -1.75 10.04
N LEU A 70 18.01 -2.79 10.16
CA LEU A 70 16.66 -2.63 10.70
C LEU A 70 16.71 -2.01 12.12
N PRO A 71 15.85 -1.04 12.43
CA PRO A 71 15.74 -0.49 13.77
C PRO A 71 15.31 -1.58 14.78
N PRO A 72 15.67 -1.46 16.06
CA PRO A 72 15.25 -2.41 17.09
C PRO A 72 13.72 -2.52 17.11
N ALA A 73 13.19 -3.75 17.03
CA ALA A 73 11.75 -4.00 16.97
C ALA A 73 11.36 -5.17 17.89
N ALA A 74 10.33 -4.95 18.70
CA ALA A 74 9.83 -5.90 19.70
C ALA A 74 8.30 -5.84 19.72
N PHE A 75 7.64 -6.72 18.98
CA PHE A 75 6.20 -6.66 18.75
C PHE A 75 5.51 -7.97 19.11
N ALA A 76 4.33 -7.88 19.73
CA ALA A 76 3.64 -9.03 20.29
C ALA A 76 2.88 -9.84 19.23
N GLY A 77 2.93 -11.16 19.34
CA GLY A 77 2.15 -12.09 18.52
C GLY A 77 2.05 -13.48 19.11
N THR A 78 1.22 -14.31 18.50
CA THR A 78 1.23 -15.76 18.76
C THR A 78 2.51 -16.40 18.19
N PRO A 79 2.97 -17.56 18.70
CA PRO A 79 4.14 -18.25 18.15
C PRO A 79 4.05 -18.54 16.64
N PHE A 80 2.84 -18.78 16.12
CA PHE A 80 2.62 -18.95 14.68
C PHE A 80 2.78 -17.64 13.90
N GLN A 81 2.35 -16.51 14.46
CA GLN A 81 2.54 -15.19 13.86
C GLN A 81 4.02 -14.80 13.83
N HIS A 82 4.75 -14.96 14.93
CA HIS A 82 6.20 -14.73 14.96
C HIS A 82 6.92 -15.54 13.88
N MET A 83 6.62 -16.84 13.78
CA MET A 83 7.18 -17.70 12.74
C MET A 83 6.86 -17.21 11.32
N VAL A 84 5.64 -16.72 11.07
CA VAL A 84 5.27 -16.13 9.78
C VAL A 84 6.06 -14.85 9.51
N TRP A 85 6.17 -13.95 10.50
CA TRP A 85 6.86 -12.67 10.36
C TRP A 85 8.38 -12.82 10.19
N GLU A 86 8.99 -13.81 10.83
CA GLU A 86 10.38 -14.21 10.59
C GLU A 86 10.60 -14.71 9.16
N GLU A 87 9.67 -15.47 8.59
CA GLU A 87 9.74 -15.87 7.18
C GLU A 87 9.49 -14.70 6.21
N LEU A 88 8.74 -13.67 6.61
CA LEU A 88 8.63 -12.41 5.83
C LEU A 88 9.96 -11.65 5.81
N LEU A 89 10.63 -11.52 6.96
CA LEU A 89 11.93 -10.84 7.07
C LEU A 89 13.05 -11.54 6.27
N ARG A 90 12.85 -12.82 5.89
CA ARG A 90 13.75 -13.57 4.99
C ARG A 90 13.51 -13.30 3.50
N ILE A 91 12.48 -12.54 3.10
CA ILE A 91 12.24 -12.19 1.70
C ILE A 91 13.11 -10.96 1.36
N PRO A 92 14.07 -11.06 0.43
CA PRO A 92 14.96 -9.94 0.08
C PRO A 92 14.20 -8.71 -0.45
N TYR A 93 14.88 -7.55 -0.44
CA TYR A 93 14.39 -6.32 -1.07
C TYR A 93 14.24 -6.55 -2.58
N GLY A 94 13.12 -6.11 -3.18
CA GLY A 94 12.84 -6.29 -4.60
C GLY A 94 12.32 -7.69 -4.98
N GLU A 95 12.48 -8.69 -4.11
CA GLU A 95 11.96 -10.05 -4.32
C GLU A 95 10.51 -10.21 -3.83
N THR A 96 9.84 -11.22 -4.36
CA THR A 96 8.48 -11.59 -3.95
C THR A 96 8.34 -13.11 -3.80
N CYS A 97 7.36 -13.55 -3.02
CA CYS A 97 6.98 -14.96 -2.90
C CYS A 97 5.45 -15.10 -2.86
N THR A 98 4.91 -16.30 -3.00
CA THR A 98 3.46 -16.52 -2.85
C THR A 98 3.06 -16.89 -1.41
N TYR A 99 1.78 -16.74 -1.08
CA TYR A 99 1.23 -17.32 0.16
C TYR A 99 1.39 -18.86 0.23
N GLY A 100 1.51 -19.54 -0.93
CA GLY A 100 1.79 -20.97 -1.01
C GLY A 100 3.22 -21.31 -0.60
N ASP A 101 4.19 -20.51 -1.06
CA ASP A 101 5.61 -20.67 -0.71
C ASP A 101 5.85 -20.51 0.79
N LEU A 102 5.27 -19.46 1.39
CA LEU A 102 5.33 -19.28 2.84
C LEU A 102 4.67 -20.43 3.59
N ALA A 103 3.48 -20.87 3.16
CA ALA A 103 2.79 -22.00 3.79
C ALA A 103 3.60 -23.30 3.74
N ARG A 104 4.32 -23.54 2.64
CA ARG A 104 5.27 -24.65 2.51
C ARG A 104 6.45 -24.50 3.49
N ARG A 105 7.17 -23.37 3.45
CA ARG A 105 8.34 -23.09 4.33
C ARG A 105 7.98 -23.21 5.82
N ILE A 106 6.84 -22.62 6.21
CA ILE A 106 6.32 -22.67 7.59
C ILE A 106 5.90 -24.10 7.95
N GLY A 107 5.28 -24.84 7.02
CA GLY A 107 4.90 -26.24 7.26
C GLY A 107 6.10 -27.15 7.49
N GLU A 108 7.15 -26.99 6.68
CA GLU A 108 8.45 -27.66 6.84
C GLU A 108 9.07 -27.33 8.21
N ARG A 109 9.16 -26.03 8.56
CA ARG A 109 9.70 -25.56 9.84
C ARG A 109 8.92 -26.05 11.06
N ARG A 110 7.63 -26.33 10.92
CA ARG A 110 6.75 -26.88 11.98
C ARG A 110 6.64 -28.40 11.99
N GLY A 111 7.23 -29.10 11.02
CA GLY A 111 7.02 -30.54 10.83
C GLY A 111 5.56 -30.94 10.59
N SER A 112 4.71 -30.02 10.11
CA SER A 112 3.26 -30.26 9.94
C SER A 112 2.65 -29.35 8.86
N PRO A 113 1.73 -29.86 8.01
CA PRO A 113 1.13 -29.07 6.94
C PRO A 113 0.48 -27.77 7.44
N THR A 114 0.82 -26.65 6.78
CA THR A 114 0.28 -25.32 7.08
C THR A 114 -0.48 -24.79 5.86
N SER A 115 -1.62 -24.13 6.06
CA SER A 115 -2.44 -23.62 4.95
C SER A 115 -2.10 -22.18 4.58
N ALA A 116 -2.11 -21.87 3.29
CA ALA A 116 -1.93 -20.51 2.76
C ALA A 116 -2.95 -19.50 3.34
N ARG A 117 -4.16 -19.97 3.70
CA ARG A 117 -5.19 -19.15 4.37
C ARG A 117 -4.78 -18.76 5.81
N ALA A 118 -4.22 -19.69 6.58
CA ALA A 118 -3.72 -19.40 7.92
C ALA A 118 -2.52 -18.43 7.87
N VAL A 119 -1.59 -18.65 6.93
CA VAL A 119 -0.49 -17.70 6.67
C VAL A 119 -1.03 -16.33 6.29
N GLY A 120 -1.98 -16.24 5.35
CA GLY A 120 -2.58 -14.97 4.95
C GLY A 120 -3.23 -14.19 6.10
N ALA A 121 -3.84 -14.89 7.07
CA ALA A 121 -4.37 -14.27 8.28
C ALA A 121 -3.26 -13.71 9.20
N ALA A 122 -2.13 -14.42 9.34
CA ALA A 122 -0.99 -13.97 10.14
C ALA A 122 -0.19 -12.83 9.46
N VAL A 123 0.04 -12.91 8.14
CA VAL A 123 0.63 -11.84 7.32
C VAL A 123 -0.21 -10.57 7.40
N GLY A 124 -1.54 -10.71 7.32
CA GLY A 124 -2.46 -9.58 7.46
C GLY A 124 -2.46 -8.94 8.85
N ARG A 125 -2.00 -9.65 9.89
CA ARG A 125 -1.89 -9.16 11.28
C ARG A 125 -0.49 -8.63 11.64
N ASN A 126 0.38 -8.41 10.65
CA ASN A 126 1.68 -7.77 10.86
C ASN A 126 1.50 -6.42 11.59
N PRO A 127 2.08 -6.23 12.80
CA PRO A 127 2.01 -4.97 13.52
C PRO A 127 3.03 -3.94 13.02
N VAL A 128 4.06 -4.34 12.27
CA VAL A 128 5.15 -3.46 11.79
C VAL A 128 5.19 -3.44 10.26
N SER A 129 4.28 -2.68 9.65
CA SER A 129 4.16 -2.59 8.19
C SER A 129 5.45 -2.05 7.55
N VAL A 130 5.68 -2.33 6.26
CA VAL A 130 6.92 -1.97 5.52
C VAL A 130 8.17 -2.70 6.01
N ILE A 131 8.60 -2.47 7.27
CA ILE A 131 9.78 -3.10 7.92
C ILE A 131 9.67 -4.63 7.93
N VAL A 132 8.53 -5.18 8.38
CA VAL A 132 8.19 -6.59 8.14
C VAL A 132 7.45 -6.62 6.79
N PRO A 133 8.04 -7.20 5.71
CA PRO A 133 7.65 -6.86 4.34
C PRO A 133 6.44 -7.67 3.84
N CYS A 134 5.30 -7.51 4.51
CA CYS A 134 4.05 -8.21 4.16
C CYS A 134 3.48 -7.83 2.77
N HIS A 135 3.99 -6.77 2.13
CA HIS A 135 3.70 -6.41 0.73
C HIS A 135 4.37 -7.33 -0.28
N ARG A 136 5.49 -8.00 0.06
CA ARG A 136 6.22 -8.91 -0.84
C ARG A 136 5.51 -10.26 -1.10
N VAL A 137 4.38 -10.52 -0.43
CA VAL A 137 3.64 -11.79 -0.55
C VAL A 137 2.48 -11.67 -1.55
N LEU A 138 2.50 -12.47 -2.61
CA LEU A 138 1.53 -12.43 -3.70
C LEU A 138 0.55 -13.62 -3.69
N GLY A 139 -0.54 -13.49 -4.45
CA GLY A 139 -1.40 -14.62 -4.82
C GLY A 139 -0.66 -15.63 -5.70
N ALA A 140 -1.21 -16.84 -5.84
CA ALA A 140 -0.56 -17.94 -6.57
C ALA A 140 -0.21 -17.63 -8.04
N SER A 141 -0.94 -16.70 -8.68
CA SER A 141 -0.71 -16.24 -10.05
C SER A 141 0.13 -14.95 -10.13
N GLY A 142 0.80 -14.54 -9.05
CA GLY A 142 1.42 -13.22 -8.92
C GLY A 142 0.41 -12.09 -8.64
N ALA A 143 -0.87 -12.41 -8.48
CA ALA A 143 -1.91 -11.40 -8.27
C ALA A 143 -1.70 -10.58 -6.99
N LEU A 144 -1.85 -9.25 -7.10
CA LEU A 144 -1.83 -8.28 -6.01
C LEU A 144 -3.10 -8.37 -5.14
N ILE A 145 -3.26 -9.48 -4.42
CA ILE A 145 -4.34 -9.69 -3.45
C ILE A 145 -3.87 -9.29 -2.05
N GLY A 146 -4.79 -8.76 -1.22
CA GLY A 146 -4.62 -8.64 0.23
C GLY A 146 -3.45 -7.74 0.71
N TYR A 147 -3.78 -6.58 1.29
CA TYR A 147 -2.86 -5.79 2.08
C TYR A 147 -3.63 -5.02 3.16
N ALA A 148 -3.12 -4.98 4.39
CA ALA A 148 -3.81 -4.29 5.49
C ALA A 148 -3.97 -2.79 5.20
N GLY A 149 -2.94 -2.15 4.64
CA GLY A 149 -2.95 -0.74 4.20
C GLY A 149 -3.58 -0.47 2.84
N GLY A 150 -4.23 -1.46 2.20
CA GLY A 150 -4.83 -1.33 0.87
C GLY A 150 -3.92 -1.73 -0.29
N VAL A 151 -4.50 -2.33 -1.34
CA VAL A 151 -3.74 -2.91 -2.48
C VAL A 151 -2.92 -1.88 -3.25
N TRP A 152 -3.33 -0.61 -3.25
CA TRP A 152 -2.60 0.49 -3.90
C TRP A 152 -1.23 0.74 -3.23
N ARG A 153 -1.15 0.76 -1.88
CA ARG A 153 0.12 0.89 -1.15
C ARG A 153 1.05 -0.28 -1.47
N LYS A 154 0.52 -1.50 -1.45
CA LYS A 154 1.27 -2.72 -1.81
C LYS A 154 1.87 -2.64 -3.21
N ARG A 155 1.15 -2.08 -4.19
CA ARG A 155 1.67 -1.86 -5.54
C ARG A 155 2.82 -0.84 -5.54
N ALA A 156 2.62 0.33 -4.93
CA ALA A 156 3.65 1.38 -4.88
C ALA A 156 4.93 0.93 -4.18
N LEU A 157 4.81 0.18 -3.06
CA LEU A 157 5.96 -0.43 -2.37
C LEU A 157 6.71 -1.44 -3.24
N LEU A 158 6.00 -2.25 -4.05
CA LEU A 158 6.65 -3.18 -4.97
C LEU A 158 7.30 -2.48 -6.17
N GLU A 159 6.68 -1.41 -6.67
CA GLU A 159 7.23 -0.61 -7.79
C GLU A 159 8.49 0.17 -7.37
N LEU A 160 8.53 0.71 -6.15
CA LEU A 160 9.73 1.25 -5.49
C LEU A 160 10.86 0.20 -5.51
N GLU A 161 10.62 -0.95 -4.87
CA GLU A 161 11.66 -1.96 -4.65
C GLU A 161 12.17 -2.60 -5.94
N GLN A 162 11.32 -2.76 -6.96
CA GLN A 162 11.69 -3.37 -8.24
C GLN A 162 12.40 -2.42 -9.21
N ARG A 163 12.26 -1.11 -9.02
CA ARG A 163 12.71 -0.10 -10.01
C ARG A 163 13.69 0.93 -9.45
N GLY A 164 13.88 1.00 -8.13
CA GLY A 164 14.75 1.99 -7.49
C GLY A 164 14.28 3.43 -7.71
N ILE A 165 12.97 3.63 -7.90
CA ILE A 165 12.36 4.95 -8.09
C ILE A 165 11.76 5.36 -6.76
N SER A 166 12.18 6.48 -6.18
CA SER A 166 11.64 6.94 -4.90
C SER A 166 10.12 7.10 -4.95
N ILE A 167 9.42 6.78 -3.86
CA ILE A 167 7.96 7.03 -3.81
C ILE A 167 7.70 8.54 -3.74
N ALA A 168 8.64 9.33 -3.21
CA ALA A 168 8.60 10.78 -3.30
C ALA A 168 8.56 11.25 -4.77
N GLU A 169 9.49 10.85 -5.65
CA GLU A 169 9.40 11.20 -7.07
C GLU A 169 8.18 10.56 -7.77
N ALA A 170 7.74 9.38 -7.34
CA ALA A 170 6.51 8.78 -7.85
C ALA A 170 5.24 9.55 -7.43
N ALA A 171 5.30 10.35 -6.35
CA ALA A 171 4.18 11.13 -5.81
C ALA A 171 4.25 12.64 -6.16
N GLU A 172 5.44 13.22 -6.09
CA GLU A 172 5.78 14.64 -6.31
C GLU A 172 6.03 15.00 -7.76
N ARG A 173 6.24 14.02 -8.66
CA ARG A 173 6.08 14.29 -10.09
C ARG A 173 4.71 14.95 -10.29
N PRO A 174 4.64 16.17 -10.88
CA PRO A 174 3.37 16.84 -11.15
C PRO A 174 2.56 16.00 -12.15
N GLY A 175 1.72 15.11 -11.61
CA GLY A 175 1.13 14.06 -12.42
C GLY A 175 0.77 12.74 -11.73
N THR A 176 0.76 12.58 -10.40
CA THR A 176 -0.07 11.49 -9.82
C THR A 176 -1.51 11.54 -10.36
N CYS A 177 -1.99 12.75 -10.64
CA CYS A 177 -3.00 13.08 -11.63
C CYS A 177 -2.35 13.83 -12.82
N GLY A 178 -1.95 13.14 -13.91
CA GLY A 178 -1.33 13.77 -15.11
C GLY A 178 -0.18 13.01 -15.80
N MET A 179 0.51 12.09 -15.12
CA MET A 179 1.57 11.19 -15.63
C MET A 179 1.01 10.03 -16.48
N GLY A 180 -0.22 10.15 -16.94
CA GLY A 180 -0.79 9.19 -17.86
C GLY A 180 -1.03 7.79 -17.31
N ALA A 181 -1.18 7.56 -16.00
CA ALA A 181 -1.77 6.30 -15.53
C ALA A 181 -3.21 6.14 -16.08
N GLY A 182 -4.01 7.20 -16.01
CA GLY A 182 -5.32 7.28 -16.67
C GLY A 182 -5.21 7.21 -18.20
N ARG A 183 -4.19 7.85 -18.80
CA ARG A 183 -3.93 7.79 -20.24
C ARG A 183 -3.60 6.37 -20.71
N LEU A 184 -2.71 5.67 -20.03
CA LEU A 184 -2.32 4.28 -20.31
C LEU A 184 -3.52 3.33 -20.16
N LEU A 185 -4.34 3.52 -19.12
CA LEU A 185 -5.58 2.77 -18.96
C LEU A 185 -6.56 3.03 -20.11
N LEU A 186 -6.69 4.28 -20.55
CA LEU A 186 -7.59 4.68 -21.64
C LEU A 186 -7.07 4.22 -23.01
N GLU A 187 -5.77 4.36 -23.29
CA GLU A 187 -5.08 3.85 -24.48
C GLU A 187 -5.20 2.32 -24.55
N ARG A 188 -4.92 1.60 -23.46
CA ARG A 188 -5.14 0.14 -23.40
C ARG A 188 -6.61 -0.25 -23.55
N ALA A 189 -7.54 0.51 -23.00
CA ALA A 189 -8.97 0.25 -23.19
C ALA A 189 -9.40 0.49 -24.65
N THR A 190 -8.82 1.48 -25.33
CA THR A 190 -9.00 1.67 -26.77
C THR A 190 -8.41 0.53 -27.58
N GLU A 191 -7.15 0.15 -27.33
CA GLU A 191 -6.47 -0.93 -28.05
C GLU A 191 -7.16 -2.30 -27.89
N LEU A 192 -7.56 -2.65 -26.67
CA LEU A 192 -8.08 -3.98 -26.33
C LEU A 192 -9.59 -4.12 -26.53
N TYR A 193 -10.34 -3.02 -26.39
CA TYR A 193 -11.81 -3.06 -26.34
C TYR A 193 -12.49 -2.01 -27.24
N GLY A 194 -11.74 -1.22 -28.01
CA GLY A 194 -12.31 -0.24 -28.94
C GLY A 194 -13.03 0.93 -28.28
N VAL A 195 -12.74 1.25 -27.01
CA VAL A 195 -13.44 2.30 -26.25
C VAL A 195 -13.23 3.67 -26.91
N THR A 196 -14.32 4.21 -27.43
CA THR A 196 -14.44 5.53 -28.08
C THR A 196 -15.48 6.44 -27.42
N GLU A 197 -16.33 5.90 -26.53
CA GLU A 197 -17.36 6.62 -25.79
C GLU A 197 -17.29 6.33 -24.29
N LEU A 198 -17.64 7.31 -23.47
CA LEU A 198 -17.67 7.23 -22.00
C LEU A 198 -18.68 8.22 -21.40
N SER A 199 -18.98 8.08 -20.12
CA SER A 199 -19.67 9.11 -19.34
C SER A 199 -18.86 9.54 -18.12
N VAL A 200 -19.00 10.80 -17.72
CA VAL A 200 -18.32 11.41 -16.57
C VAL A 200 -19.30 12.33 -15.82
N ASN A 201 -19.21 12.40 -14.50
CA ASN A 201 -20.00 13.34 -13.71
C ASN A 201 -19.51 14.77 -13.97
N GLU A 202 -20.41 15.66 -14.42
CA GLU A 202 -20.16 17.08 -14.68
C GLU A 202 -19.56 17.81 -13.46
N GLN A 203 -19.97 17.41 -12.25
CA GLN A 203 -19.50 17.99 -10.99
C GLN A 203 -18.05 17.59 -10.65
N ASN A 204 -17.38 16.78 -11.47
CA ASN A 204 -15.96 16.45 -11.35
C ASN A 204 -15.13 17.14 -12.47
N PRO A 205 -14.81 18.44 -12.33
CA PRO A 205 -14.13 19.20 -13.40
C PRO A 205 -12.73 18.66 -13.72
N HIS A 206 -12.06 17.99 -12.78
CA HIS A 206 -10.77 17.34 -13.03
C HIS A 206 -10.89 16.14 -13.97
N ALA A 207 -11.95 15.34 -13.82
CA ALA A 207 -12.20 14.21 -14.72
C ALA A 207 -12.67 14.68 -16.09
N VAL A 208 -13.53 15.71 -16.16
CA VAL A 208 -13.96 16.32 -17.43
C VAL A 208 -12.75 16.84 -18.23
N GLY A 209 -11.94 17.71 -17.63
CA GLY A 209 -10.75 18.27 -18.29
C GLY A 209 -9.70 17.23 -18.67
N PHE A 210 -9.59 16.12 -17.92
CA PHE A 210 -8.76 14.99 -18.30
C PHE A 210 -9.24 14.33 -19.60
N TYR A 211 -10.54 14.04 -19.74
CA TYR A 211 -11.08 13.42 -20.94
C TYR A 211 -11.04 14.36 -22.16
N GLU A 212 -11.29 15.66 -21.97
CA GLU A 212 -11.12 16.69 -23.01
C GLU A 212 -9.69 16.73 -23.53
N HIS A 213 -8.69 16.73 -22.64
CA HIS A 213 -7.27 16.65 -23.03
C HIS A 213 -6.91 15.34 -23.75
N MET A 214 -7.62 14.25 -23.46
CA MET A 214 -7.48 12.96 -24.15
C MET A 214 -8.24 12.88 -25.50
N GLY A 215 -8.82 13.99 -25.97
CA GLY A 215 -9.50 14.11 -27.26
C GLY A 215 -11.00 13.77 -27.25
N PHE A 216 -11.59 13.53 -26.07
CA PHE A 216 -13.03 13.29 -25.96
C PHE A 216 -13.79 14.62 -25.97
N SER A 217 -14.94 14.63 -26.64
CA SER A 217 -15.84 15.78 -26.74
C SER A 217 -17.23 15.40 -26.22
N THR A 218 -17.82 16.27 -25.39
CA THR A 218 -19.18 16.08 -24.88
C THR A 218 -20.19 16.17 -26.04
N TYR A 219 -21.07 15.18 -26.16
CA TYR A 219 -22.14 15.15 -27.17
C TYR A 219 -23.55 15.03 -26.57
N SER A 220 -23.65 14.69 -25.27
CA SER A 220 -24.92 14.68 -24.54
C SER A 220 -24.69 14.94 -23.04
N ARG A 221 -25.74 15.40 -22.35
CA ARG A 221 -25.77 15.65 -20.90
C ARG A 221 -27.12 15.21 -20.34
N THR A 222 -27.12 14.50 -19.21
CA THR A 222 -28.33 14.22 -18.43
C THR A 222 -28.49 15.22 -17.27
N GLU A 223 -29.71 15.41 -16.76
CA GLU A 223 -29.96 16.23 -15.56
C GLU A 223 -29.61 15.48 -14.25
N THR A 224 -29.69 14.14 -14.29
CA THR A 224 -29.42 13.22 -13.18
C THR A 224 -28.50 12.09 -13.64
N ASP A 225 -28.01 11.26 -12.72
CA ASP A 225 -27.27 10.06 -13.07
C ASP A 225 -28.20 8.90 -13.50
N THR A 226 -27.63 7.69 -13.67
CA THR A 226 -28.37 6.48 -14.05
C THR A 226 -29.29 5.93 -12.94
N GLN A 227 -29.26 6.48 -11.73
CA GLN A 227 -30.11 6.12 -10.59
C GLN A 227 -31.17 7.20 -10.30
N GLY A 228 -31.06 8.38 -10.92
CA GLY A 228 -31.95 9.53 -10.70
C GLY A 228 -31.43 10.53 -9.66
N ASP A 229 -30.20 10.35 -9.17
CA ASP A 229 -29.56 11.28 -8.23
C ASP A 229 -29.09 12.56 -8.95
N PRO A 230 -28.96 13.70 -8.25
CA PRO A 230 -28.64 15.01 -8.84
C PRO A 230 -27.15 15.16 -9.20
N PHE A 231 -26.62 14.19 -9.95
CA PHE A 231 -25.25 14.11 -10.45
C PHE A 231 -25.27 14.04 -11.99
N PRO A 232 -25.39 15.18 -12.69
CA PRO A 232 -25.43 15.25 -14.15
C PRO A 232 -24.27 14.49 -14.80
N LEU A 233 -24.57 13.62 -15.79
CA LEU A 233 -23.55 12.91 -16.55
C LEU A 233 -23.34 13.59 -17.90
N LEU A 234 -22.09 13.93 -18.21
CA LEU A 234 -21.64 14.28 -19.55
C LEU A 234 -21.27 12.99 -20.27
N TYR A 235 -21.89 12.74 -21.42
CA TYR A 235 -21.52 11.67 -22.33
C TYR A 235 -20.56 12.25 -23.36
N MET A 236 -19.38 11.63 -23.45
CA MET A 236 -18.26 12.11 -24.25
C MET A 236 -17.80 11.05 -25.23
N ARG A 237 -17.38 11.48 -26.42
CA ARG A 237 -16.87 10.61 -27.48
C ARG A 237 -15.59 11.17 -28.09
N ARG A 238 -14.67 10.28 -28.48
CA ARG A 238 -13.47 10.62 -29.24
C ARG A 238 -13.61 10.13 -30.69
N ALA A 239 -13.22 10.99 -31.62
CA ALA A 239 -13.19 10.69 -33.06
C ALA A 239 -12.01 9.77 -33.44
#